data_AF-A0A2A2H6F4-F1
#
_entry.id   AF-A0A2A2H6F4-F1
#
_cell.length_a   1.000
_cell.length_b   1.000
_cell.length_c   1.000
_cell.angle_alpha   90.00
_cell.angle_beta   90.00
_cell.angle_gamma   90.00
#
_symmetry.space_group_name_H-M   'P 1'
#
loop_
_entity.id
_entity.type
_entity.pdbx_description
1 polymer ?
#
loop_
_entity_poly.entity_id
_entity_poly.type
_entity_poly.pdbx_seq_one_letter_code
_entity_poly.pdbx_strand_id
1 'polypeptide(L)'
;MVFIYSVIILIISRIVTTFIPHLGTFGDIIDGMGIASVVILPITAYFLIMAVSFFSGLLYNRITSRLCGIKLRLDNNEITEIPVKAFSLIIASIETIWLFIVGLFLAAAIIPFTNIIIMLINFVASAIERSIDISGSTLLIGTALGTNGATLALILIIGLPLVTFAYGLVSNGLFAIFYNYIATKFIKMQLDIEVISGNLHEIKSLPVVAAAAPLSGAVFGAFGVIMGLITLLSLAVTGNPSVGNIINDITIIVLNGLSYFLGYFLIFALIAVIYNFLAPRIGGIMLKFE
;
A
#
# COMPACT_ATOMS: atom_id res chain seq x y z
N MET A 1 -11.79 -3.27 -6.88
CA MET A 1 -10.65 -3.78 -7.69
C MET A 1 -10.54 -5.30 -7.67
N VAL A 2 -10.52 -5.99 -6.52
CA VAL A 2 -10.33 -7.46 -6.46
C VAL A 2 -11.39 -8.26 -7.23
N PHE A 3 -12.66 -7.84 -7.20
CA PHE A 3 -13.72 -8.48 -8.01
C PHE A 3 -13.41 -8.43 -9.51
N ILE A 4 -12.99 -7.27 -10.02
CA ILE A 4 -12.61 -7.08 -11.43
C ILE A 4 -11.43 -8.00 -11.79
N TYR A 5 -10.40 -8.07 -10.94
CA TYR A 5 -9.29 -9.00 -11.12
C TYR A 5 -9.74 -10.47 -11.15
N SER A 6 -10.71 -10.83 -10.31
CA SER A 6 -11.25 -12.19 -10.27
C SER A 6 -11.99 -12.55 -11.56
N VAL A 7 -12.74 -11.59 -12.12
CA VAL A 7 -13.38 -11.74 -13.44
C VAL A 7 -12.34 -11.87 -14.55
N ILE A 8 -11.25 -11.09 -14.51
CA ILE A 8 -10.14 -11.21 -15.46
C ILE A 8 -9.49 -12.60 -15.38
N ILE A 9 -9.24 -13.12 -14.17
CA ILE A 9 -8.70 -14.48 -13.98
C ILE A 9 -9.65 -15.53 -14.56
N LEU A 10 -10.96 -15.41 -14.35
CA LEU A 10 -11.95 -16.29 -14.97
C LEU A 10 -11.86 -16.26 -16.51
N ILE A 11 -11.81 -15.06 -17.10
CA ILE A 11 -11.71 -14.92 -18.56
C ILE A 11 -10.43 -15.57 -19.09
N ILE A 12 -9.28 -15.33 -18.43
CA ILE A 12 -8.00 -15.95 -18.81
C ILE A 12 -8.07 -17.46 -18.69
N SER A 13 -8.63 -17.99 -17.59
CA SER A 13 -8.78 -19.44 -17.39
C SER A 13 -9.59 -20.09 -18.51
N ARG A 14 -10.69 -19.44 -18.94
CA ARG A 14 -11.54 -19.88 -20.05
C ARG A 14 -10.84 -19.83 -21.40
N ILE A 15 -10.04 -18.79 -21.65
CA ILE A 15 -9.23 -18.69 -22.86
C ILE A 15 -8.23 -19.86 -22.89
N VAL A 16 -7.48 -20.08 -21.81
CA VAL A 16 -6.46 -21.14 -21.73
C VAL A 16 -7.07 -22.52 -21.99
N THR A 17 -8.23 -22.82 -21.39
CA THR A 17 -8.89 -24.12 -21.56
C THR A 17 -9.51 -24.31 -22.94
N THR A 18 -9.93 -23.22 -23.60
CA THR A 18 -10.49 -23.26 -24.97
C THR A 18 -9.39 -23.43 -26.03
N PHE A 19 -8.24 -22.77 -25.87
CA PHE A 19 -7.15 -22.81 -26.87
C PHE A 19 -6.18 -23.98 -26.68
N ILE A 20 -6.22 -24.67 -25.52
CA ILE A 20 -5.41 -25.85 -25.25
C ILE A 20 -6.32 -27.03 -24.87
N PRO A 21 -7.10 -27.58 -25.82
CA PRO A 21 -8.11 -28.61 -25.52
C PRO A 21 -7.52 -29.96 -25.08
N HIS A 22 -6.19 -30.13 -25.14
CA HIS A 22 -5.50 -31.39 -24.80
C HIS A 22 -5.19 -31.51 -23.30
N LEU A 23 -5.54 -30.49 -22.50
CA LEU A 23 -5.29 -30.46 -21.06
C LEU A 23 -6.15 -31.43 -20.26
N GLY A 24 -7.23 -31.97 -20.85
CA GLY A 24 -8.13 -32.94 -20.20
C GLY A 24 -8.54 -32.48 -18.80
N THR A 25 -8.38 -33.36 -17.80
CA THR A 25 -8.67 -33.10 -16.39
C THR A 25 -7.97 -31.86 -15.83
N PHE A 26 -6.78 -31.51 -16.34
CA PHE A 26 -6.06 -30.31 -15.91
C PHE A 26 -6.75 -29.03 -16.40
N GLY A 27 -7.38 -29.08 -17.58
CA GLY A 27 -8.21 -28.00 -18.10
C GLY A 27 -9.45 -27.78 -17.23
N ASP A 28 -10.11 -28.85 -16.83
CA ASP A 28 -11.27 -28.79 -15.93
C ASP A 28 -10.92 -28.18 -14.55
N ILE A 29 -9.72 -28.49 -14.03
CA ILE A 29 -9.22 -27.89 -12.79
C ILE A 29 -8.97 -26.39 -12.96
N ILE A 30 -8.32 -25.96 -14.05
CA ILE A 30 -8.07 -24.54 -14.33
C ILE A 30 -9.39 -23.77 -14.45
N ASP A 31 -10.37 -24.34 -15.16
CA ASP A 31 -11.69 -23.74 -15.33
C ASP A 31 -12.45 -23.64 -14.00
N GLY A 32 -12.41 -24.70 -13.21
CA GLY A 32 -12.96 -24.74 -11.85
C GLY A 32 -12.32 -23.72 -10.91
N MET A 33 -10.99 -23.55 -10.97
CA MET A 33 -10.26 -22.51 -10.22
C MET A 33 -10.66 -21.11 -10.68
N GLY A 34 -10.84 -20.89 -11.98
CA GLY A 34 -11.33 -19.64 -12.55
C GLY A 34 -12.69 -19.25 -11.97
N ILE A 35 -13.65 -20.18 -11.97
CA ILE A 35 -14.98 -19.96 -11.39
C ILE A 35 -14.90 -19.70 -9.89
N ALA A 36 -14.14 -20.54 -9.17
CA ALA A 36 -13.98 -20.41 -7.72
C ALA A 36 -13.36 -19.07 -7.33
N SER A 37 -12.46 -18.52 -8.15
CA SER A 37 -11.79 -17.25 -7.89
C SER A 37 -12.75 -16.06 -7.78
N VAL A 38 -13.85 -16.04 -8.54
CA VAL A 38 -14.87 -14.97 -8.54
C VAL A 38 -15.55 -14.84 -7.17
N VAL A 39 -15.67 -15.96 -6.45
CA VAL A 39 -16.28 -15.99 -5.12
C VAL A 39 -15.22 -15.88 -4.04
N ILE A 40 -14.16 -16.69 -4.12
CA ILE A 40 -13.16 -16.81 -3.06
C ILE A 40 -12.33 -15.54 -2.94
N LEU A 41 -11.78 -15.00 -4.04
CA LEU A 41 -10.82 -13.89 -3.94
C LEU A 41 -11.46 -12.61 -3.36
N PRO A 42 -12.67 -12.17 -3.76
CA PRO A 42 -13.28 -10.98 -3.15
C PRO A 42 -13.59 -11.18 -1.67
N ILE A 43 -14.08 -12.37 -1.29
CA ILE A 43 -14.39 -12.70 0.10
C ILE A 43 -13.11 -12.73 0.94
N THR A 44 -12.08 -13.43 0.48
CA THR A 44 -10.78 -13.48 1.16
C THR A 44 -10.16 -12.10 1.28
N ALA A 45 -10.20 -11.28 0.23
CA ALA A 45 -9.70 -9.91 0.28
C ALA A 45 -10.49 -9.05 1.29
N TYR A 46 -11.80 -9.19 1.34
CA TYR A 46 -12.63 -8.51 2.32
C TYR A 46 -12.23 -8.88 3.76
N PHE A 47 -12.11 -10.18 4.06
CA PHE A 47 -11.68 -10.63 5.38
C PHE A 47 -10.25 -10.21 5.73
N LEU A 48 -9.32 -10.24 4.76
CA LEU A 48 -7.96 -9.75 4.96
C LEU A 48 -7.95 -8.25 5.27
N ILE A 49 -8.71 -7.44 4.54
CA ILE A 49 -8.80 -6.00 4.78
C ILE A 49 -9.41 -5.73 6.16
N MET A 50 -10.48 -6.44 6.52
CA MET A 50 -11.06 -6.33 7.87
C MET A 50 -10.06 -6.71 8.97
N ALA A 51 -9.32 -7.80 8.79
CA ALA A 51 -8.27 -8.21 9.70
C ALA A 51 -7.20 -7.11 9.80
N VAL A 52 -6.76 -6.55 8.67
CA VAL A 52 -5.79 -5.45 8.63
C VAL A 52 -6.30 -4.23 9.41
N SER A 53 -7.54 -3.80 9.19
CA SER A 53 -8.14 -2.68 9.92
C SER A 53 -8.24 -2.96 11.42
N PHE A 54 -8.71 -4.15 11.82
CA PHE A 54 -8.84 -4.54 13.22
C PHE A 54 -7.49 -4.59 13.93
N PHE A 55 -6.50 -5.26 13.33
CA PHE A 55 -5.15 -5.33 13.89
C PHE A 55 -4.50 -3.95 13.94
N SER A 56 -4.72 -3.08 12.95
CA SER A 56 -4.20 -1.71 12.98
C SER A 56 -4.81 -0.89 14.12
N GLY A 57 -6.11 -1.03 14.39
CA GLY A 57 -6.77 -0.41 15.54
C GLY A 57 -6.22 -0.93 16.88
N LEU A 58 -6.00 -2.24 17.00
CA LEU A 58 -5.38 -2.83 18.19
C LEU A 58 -3.95 -2.34 18.41
N LEU A 59 -3.15 -2.27 17.33
CA LEU A 59 -1.78 -1.75 17.38
C LEU A 59 -1.78 -0.28 17.78
N TYR A 60 -2.66 0.53 17.17
CA TYR A 60 -2.83 1.93 17.55
C TYR A 60 -3.11 2.07 19.04
N ASN A 61 -4.14 1.38 19.56
CA ASN A 61 -4.51 1.46 20.98
C ASN A 61 -3.38 1.01 21.93
N ARG A 62 -2.58 0.02 21.53
CA ARG A 62 -1.45 -0.48 22.34
C ARG A 62 -0.22 0.43 22.27
N ILE A 63 0.03 1.07 21.13
CA ILE A 63 1.18 1.95 20.92
C ILE A 63 0.91 3.33 21.53
N THR A 64 -0.32 3.84 21.39
CA THR A 64 -0.70 5.16 21.91
C THR A 64 -0.61 5.25 23.42
N SER A 65 -0.86 4.14 24.14
CA SER A 65 -0.67 4.07 25.59
C SER A 65 0.79 4.25 26.02
N ARG A 66 1.76 4.14 25.10
CA ARG A 66 3.20 4.29 25.34
C ARG A 66 3.81 5.53 24.69
N LEU A 67 3.20 6.05 23.62
CA LEU A 67 3.70 7.18 22.83
C LEU A 67 2.80 8.44 22.89
N CYS A 68 2.06 8.61 24.00
CA CYS A 68 1.20 9.76 24.29
C CYS A 68 0.04 10.04 23.30
N GLY A 69 -0.28 9.10 22.41
CA GLY A 69 -1.38 9.23 21.44
C GLY A 69 -1.22 10.38 20.44
N ILE A 70 -2.08 10.42 19.43
CA ILE A 70 -2.10 11.53 18.46
C ILE A 70 -3.10 12.57 18.97
N LYS A 71 -2.59 13.61 19.63
CA LYS A 71 -3.39 14.73 20.14
C LYS A 71 -3.55 15.80 19.06
N LEU A 72 -4.65 15.73 18.31
CA LEU A 72 -4.99 16.75 17.32
C LEU A 72 -5.37 18.05 18.02
N ARG A 73 -4.91 19.19 17.49
CA ARG A 73 -5.42 20.49 17.92
C ARG A 73 -6.64 20.84 17.09
N LEU A 74 -7.72 21.18 17.79
CA LEU A 74 -9.00 21.57 17.22
C LEU A 74 -9.28 23.03 17.58
N ASP A 75 -9.79 23.78 16.62
CA ASP A 75 -10.42 25.08 16.84
C ASP A 75 -11.87 24.97 16.38
N ASN A 76 -12.80 24.95 17.33
CA ASN A 76 -14.17 24.49 17.14
C ASN A 76 -14.20 23.10 16.49
N ASN A 77 -14.72 23.01 15.27
CA ASN A 77 -14.89 21.80 14.48
C ASN A 77 -13.74 21.59 13.47
N GLU A 78 -12.68 22.39 13.52
CA GLU A 78 -11.61 22.38 12.53
C GLU A 78 -10.29 21.86 13.11
N ILE A 79 -9.63 20.90 12.43
CA ILE A 79 -8.30 20.44 12.83
C ILE A 79 -7.26 21.45 12.36
N THR A 80 -6.61 22.13 13.32
CA THR A 80 -5.61 23.16 13.07
C THR A 80 -4.19 22.63 13.04
N GLU A 81 -3.91 21.58 13.81
CA GLU A 81 -2.57 21.01 13.90
C GLU A 81 -2.59 19.50 14.14
N ILE A 82 -1.77 18.80 13.36
CA ILE A 82 -1.37 17.41 13.57
C ILE A 82 -0.01 17.42 14.27
N PRO A 83 0.15 16.77 15.44
CA PRO A 83 1.41 16.75 16.16
C PRO A 83 2.44 15.88 15.40
N VAL A 84 3.35 16.54 14.68
CA VAL A 84 4.27 15.91 13.72
C VAL A 84 4.99 14.69 14.31
N LYS A 85 5.58 14.83 15.52
CA LYS A 85 6.37 13.77 16.16
C LYS A 85 5.54 12.55 16.54
N ALA A 86 4.39 12.76 17.18
CA ALA A 86 3.53 11.67 17.64
C ALA A 86 2.87 10.97 16.44
N PHE A 87 2.39 11.75 15.48
CA PHE A 87 1.78 11.24 14.25
C PHE A 87 2.77 10.37 13.46
N SER A 88 3.95 10.91 13.13
CA SER A 88 4.91 10.17 12.30
C SER A 88 5.41 8.90 12.98
N LEU A 89 5.69 8.96 14.29
CA LEU A 89 6.22 7.83 15.03
C LEU A 89 5.19 6.70 15.18
N ILE A 90 3.93 7.03 15.49
CA ILE A 90 2.87 6.04 15.69
C ILE A 90 2.52 5.36 14.37
N ILE A 91 2.31 6.14 13.30
CA ILE A 91 1.94 5.59 11.98
C ILE A 91 3.10 4.76 11.41
N ALA A 92 4.33 5.28 11.44
CA ALA A 92 5.51 4.52 10.97
C ALA A 92 5.70 3.21 11.75
N SER A 93 5.48 3.21 13.07
CA SER A 93 5.56 1.99 13.88
C SER A 93 4.51 0.95 13.47
N ILE A 94 3.27 1.38 13.20
CA ILE A 94 2.19 0.48 12.75
C ILE A 94 2.54 -0.10 11.36
N GLU A 95 3.00 0.73 10.43
CA GLU A 95 3.44 0.30 9.09
C GLU A 95 4.61 -0.70 9.15
N THR A 96 5.60 -0.44 9.99
CA THR A 96 6.74 -1.33 10.21
C THR A 96 6.33 -2.69 10.77
N ILE A 97 5.41 -2.72 11.74
CA ILE A 97 4.90 -3.99 12.29
C ILE A 97 4.16 -4.77 11.19
N TRP A 98 3.38 -4.09 10.35
CA TRP A 98 2.73 -4.73 9.21
C TRP A 98 3.73 -5.32 8.22
N LEU A 99 4.73 -4.55 7.82
CA LEU A 99 5.72 -5.04 6.88
C LEU A 99 6.61 -6.13 7.48
N PHE A 100 6.81 -6.14 8.80
CA PHE A 100 7.46 -7.26 9.48
C PHE A 100 6.63 -8.55 9.41
N ILE A 101 5.32 -8.47 9.69
CA ILE A 101 4.41 -9.62 9.59
C ILE A 101 4.34 -10.13 8.15
N VAL A 102 4.14 -9.24 7.19
CA VAL A 102 4.09 -9.57 5.77
C VAL A 102 5.42 -10.15 5.29
N GLY A 103 6.55 -9.57 5.71
CA GLY A 103 7.89 -10.06 5.44
C GLY A 103 8.15 -11.47 5.99
N LEU A 104 7.67 -11.77 7.20
CA LEU A 104 7.70 -13.12 7.78
C LEU A 104 6.92 -14.12 6.93
N PHE A 105 5.67 -13.79 6.56
CA PHE A 105 4.85 -14.66 5.72
C PHE A 105 5.48 -14.89 4.35
N LEU A 106 5.96 -13.83 3.70
CA LEU A 106 6.64 -13.92 2.40
C LEU A 106 7.91 -14.73 2.49
N ALA A 107 8.74 -14.54 3.53
CA ALA A 107 9.93 -15.35 3.72
C ALA A 107 9.57 -16.84 3.90
N ALA A 108 8.61 -17.14 4.77
CA ALA A 108 8.15 -18.52 4.99
C ALA A 108 7.56 -19.16 3.72
N ALA A 109 6.84 -18.38 2.91
CA ALA A 109 6.23 -18.85 1.68
C ALA A 109 7.24 -18.98 0.53
N ILE A 110 8.19 -18.06 0.37
CA ILE A 110 9.08 -18.01 -0.80
C ILE A 110 10.24 -19.00 -0.67
N ILE A 111 10.84 -19.13 0.53
CA ILE A 111 12.05 -19.95 0.73
C ILE A 111 11.87 -21.42 0.29
N PRO A 112 10.78 -22.12 0.62
CA PRO A 112 10.56 -23.50 0.16
C PRO A 112 10.47 -23.60 -1.37
N PHE A 113 9.80 -22.66 -2.02
CA PHE A 113 9.65 -22.68 -3.48
C PHE A 113 10.97 -22.35 -4.18
N THR A 114 11.77 -21.41 -3.65
CA THR A 114 13.11 -21.16 -4.19
C THR A 114 13.98 -22.41 -4.09
N ASN A 115 13.90 -23.15 -2.99
CA ASN A 115 14.65 -24.40 -2.82
C ASN A 115 14.19 -25.51 -3.79
N ILE A 116 12.87 -25.64 -4.02
CA ILE A 116 12.32 -26.59 -5.00
C ILE A 116 12.76 -26.23 -6.43
N ILE A 117 12.69 -24.95 -6.80
CA ILE A 117 13.12 -24.47 -8.11
C ILE A 117 14.62 -24.76 -8.31
N ILE A 118 15.46 -24.51 -7.32
CA ILE A 118 16.90 -24.82 -7.38
C ILE A 118 17.13 -26.32 -7.51
N MET A 119 16.41 -27.14 -6.73
CA MET A 119 16.50 -28.60 -6.82
C MET A 119 16.14 -29.10 -8.22
N LEU A 120 15.08 -28.55 -8.83
CA LEU A 120 14.67 -28.88 -10.18
C LEU A 120 15.71 -28.43 -11.22
N ILE A 121 16.24 -27.22 -11.10
CA ILE A 121 17.31 -26.70 -11.96
C ILE A 121 18.55 -27.61 -11.89
N ASN A 122 18.98 -28.01 -10.69
CA ASN A 122 20.13 -28.88 -10.49
C ASN A 122 19.88 -30.31 -11.02
N PHE A 123 18.65 -30.82 -10.85
CA PHE A 123 18.25 -32.11 -11.41
C PHE A 123 18.30 -32.10 -12.96
N VAL A 124 17.79 -31.04 -13.59
CA VAL A 124 17.85 -30.89 -15.05
C VAL A 124 19.29 -30.71 -15.53
N ALA A 125 20.09 -29.88 -14.85
CA ALA A 125 21.50 -29.67 -15.18
C ALA A 125 22.32 -30.97 -15.12
N SER A 126 22.15 -31.76 -14.06
CA SER A 126 22.84 -33.04 -13.91
C SER A 126 22.34 -34.11 -14.90
N ALA A 127 21.07 -34.09 -15.30
CA ALA A 127 20.56 -34.94 -16.38
C ALA A 127 21.16 -34.56 -17.75
N ILE A 128 21.35 -33.27 -18.01
CA ILE A 128 22.01 -32.76 -19.22
C ILE A 128 23.49 -33.17 -19.22
N GLU A 129 24.24 -32.95 -18.14
CA GLU A 129 25.65 -33.35 -18.03
C GLU A 129 25.86 -34.86 -18.29
N ARG A 130 24.97 -35.71 -17.73
CA ARG A 130 25.00 -37.16 -17.96
C ARG A 130 24.65 -37.58 -19.39
N SER A 131 23.97 -36.72 -20.15
CA SER A 131 23.54 -37.02 -21.52
C SER A 131 24.56 -36.64 -22.60
N ILE A 132 25.56 -35.80 -22.27
CA ILE A 132 26.52 -35.25 -23.26
C ILE A 132 27.95 -35.80 -23.04
N ASP A 133 28.18 -36.67 -22.04
CA ASP A 133 29.50 -37.26 -21.69
C ASP A 133 30.65 -36.23 -21.61
N ILE A 134 30.34 -35.00 -21.20
CA ILE A 134 31.34 -33.97 -20.95
C ILE A 134 31.88 -34.17 -19.53
N SER A 135 32.78 -35.14 -19.41
CA SER A 135 33.59 -35.32 -18.20
C SER A 135 34.48 -34.10 -17.99
N GLY A 136 34.03 -33.13 -17.17
CA GLY A 136 34.88 -32.03 -16.69
C GLY A 136 34.39 -30.60 -16.94
N SER A 137 33.23 -30.38 -17.56
CA SER A 137 32.61 -29.05 -17.52
C SER A 137 31.68 -28.99 -16.31
N THR A 138 32.10 -28.31 -15.25
CA THR A 138 31.17 -27.87 -14.21
C THR A 138 30.19 -26.90 -14.85
N LEU A 139 28.98 -27.36 -15.20
CA LEU A 139 27.93 -26.47 -15.62
C LEU A 139 27.58 -25.62 -14.39
N LEU A 140 27.89 -24.32 -14.46
CA LEU A 140 27.83 -23.39 -13.33
C LEU A 140 26.36 -23.07 -13.03
N ILE A 141 25.64 -23.99 -12.39
CA ILE A 141 24.21 -23.84 -12.16
C ILE A 141 23.87 -24.25 -10.72
N GLY A 142 23.29 -23.30 -9.98
CA GLY A 142 22.54 -23.55 -8.74
C GLY A 142 23.11 -22.96 -7.44
N THR A 143 24.42 -22.78 -7.31
CA THR A 143 25.05 -22.37 -6.03
C THR A 143 24.72 -20.93 -5.61
N ALA A 144 24.42 -20.05 -6.57
CA ALA A 144 24.08 -18.66 -6.28
C ALA A 144 22.69 -18.49 -5.64
N LEU A 145 21.73 -19.38 -5.91
CA LEU A 145 20.34 -19.22 -5.43
C LEU A 145 20.12 -19.84 -4.04
N GLY A 146 20.81 -20.95 -3.70
CA GLY A 146 20.66 -21.63 -2.41
C GLY A 146 21.20 -20.81 -1.22
N THR A 147 22.29 -20.07 -1.45
CA THR A 147 22.89 -19.14 -0.48
C THR A 147 22.06 -17.85 -0.33
N ASN A 148 21.21 -17.52 -1.31
CA ASN A 148 20.42 -16.28 -1.34
C ASN A 148 19.06 -16.38 -0.65
N GLY A 149 18.56 -17.58 -0.32
CA GLY A 149 17.29 -17.74 0.40
C GLY A 149 17.33 -17.15 1.82
N ALA A 150 18.40 -17.40 2.56
CA ALA A 150 18.62 -16.82 3.89
C ALA A 150 18.85 -15.30 3.82
N THR A 151 19.63 -14.83 2.84
CA THR A 151 19.86 -13.40 2.61
C THR A 151 18.56 -12.67 2.25
N LEU A 152 17.74 -13.24 1.37
CA LEU A 152 16.43 -12.70 1.02
C LEU A 152 15.49 -12.69 2.23
N ALA A 153 15.51 -13.74 3.06
CA ALA A 153 14.77 -13.79 4.30
C ALA A 153 15.17 -12.65 5.25
N LEU A 154 16.47 -12.39 5.40
CA LEU A 154 16.97 -11.28 6.23
C LEU A 154 16.54 -9.92 5.67
N ILE A 155 16.56 -9.74 4.35
CA ILE A 155 16.05 -8.52 3.71
C ILE A 155 14.56 -8.36 3.98
N LEU A 156 13.75 -9.41 3.83
CA LEU A 156 12.29 -9.32 4.03
C LEU A 156 11.89 -9.14 5.50
N ILE A 157 12.59 -9.81 6.42
CA ILE A 157 12.23 -9.84 7.85
C ILE A 157 12.85 -8.65 8.61
N ILE A 158 14.06 -8.21 8.24
CA ILE A 158 14.78 -7.16 8.97
C ILE A 158 14.93 -5.91 8.10
N GLY A 159 15.46 -6.08 6.88
CA GLY A 159 15.77 -4.95 6.00
C GLY A 159 14.53 -4.12 5.64
N LEU A 160 13.46 -4.78 5.21
CA LEU A 160 12.24 -4.16 4.74
C LEU A 160 11.55 -3.38 5.88
N PRO A 161 11.28 -3.95 7.07
CA PRO A 161 10.70 -3.18 8.18
C PRO A 161 11.55 -1.99 8.61
N LEU A 162 12.88 -2.12 8.61
CA LEU A 162 13.79 -1.03 8.97
C LEU A 162 13.72 0.14 7.97
N VAL A 163 13.80 -0.17 6.68
CA VAL A 163 13.67 0.83 5.61
C VAL A 163 12.30 1.48 5.65
N THR A 164 11.24 0.69 5.84
CA THR A 164 9.87 1.20 5.99
C THR A 164 9.72 2.10 7.21
N PHE A 165 10.36 1.76 8.34
CA PHE A 165 10.31 2.62 9.52
C PHE A 165 10.94 3.99 9.23
N ALA A 166 12.15 3.99 8.66
CA ALA A 166 12.87 5.22 8.34
C ALA A 166 12.10 6.06 7.30
N TYR A 167 11.63 5.41 6.24
CA TYR A 167 10.83 6.06 5.20
C TYR A 167 9.52 6.60 5.77
N GLY A 168 8.78 5.79 6.52
CA GLY A 168 7.50 6.13 7.14
C GLY A 168 7.62 7.29 8.13
N LEU A 169 8.71 7.35 8.90
CA LEU A 169 8.93 8.44 9.85
C LEU A 169 9.13 9.78 9.13
N VAL A 170 9.86 9.78 8.01
CA VAL A 170 10.08 10.97 7.18
C VAL A 170 8.82 11.33 6.40
N SER A 171 8.18 10.37 5.73
CA SER A 171 7.03 10.62 4.87
C SER A 171 5.81 11.09 5.67
N ASN A 172 5.48 10.42 6.79
CA ASN A 172 4.39 10.83 7.67
C ASN A 172 4.72 12.13 8.42
N GLY A 173 6.01 12.39 8.70
CA GLY A 173 6.45 13.67 9.26
C GLY A 173 6.22 14.83 8.29
N LEU A 174 6.64 14.68 7.04
CA LEU A 174 6.40 15.64 5.97
C LEU A 174 4.90 15.85 5.73
N PHE A 175 4.11 14.76 5.74
CA PHE A 175 2.66 14.83 5.66
C PHE A 175 2.07 15.80 6.70
N ALA A 176 2.42 15.60 7.98
CA ALA A 176 1.90 16.43 9.06
C ALA A 176 2.39 17.90 8.95
N ILE A 177 3.65 18.12 8.56
CA ILE A 177 4.21 19.46 8.36
C ILE A 177 3.46 20.21 7.25
N PHE A 178 3.25 19.57 6.10
CA PHE A 178 2.54 20.19 4.98
C PHE A 178 1.07 20.45 5.31
N TYR A 179 0.41 19.50 5.99
CA TYR A 179 -0.94 19.71 6.49
C TYR A 179 -0.99 20.94 7.40
N ASN A 180 -0.14 21.03 8.42
CA ASN A 180 -0.12 22.15 9.36
C ASN A 180 0.13 23.49 8.65
N TYR A 181 1.07 23.52 7.70
CA TYR A 181 1.34 24.72 6.92
C TYR A 181 0.10 25.21 6.15
N ILE A 182 -0.66 24.30 5.56
CA ILE A 182 -1.85 24.66 4.77
C ILE A 182 -3.04 24.97 5.66
N ALA A 183 -3.20 24.29 6.80
CA ALA A 183 -4.21 24.62 7.79
C ALA A 183 -4.07 26.06 8.32
N THR A 184 -2.87 26.67 8.25
CA THR A 184 -2.68 28.10 8.57
C THR A 184 -3.06 29.07 7.46
N LYS A 185 -3.20 28.62 6.20
CA LYS A 185 -3.31 29.50 5.02
C LYS A 185 -4.54 29.26 4.13
N PHE A 186 -5.09 28.06 4.14
CA PHE A 186 -6.16 27.62 3.23
C PHE A 186 -7.28 26.92 4.02
N ILE A 187 -7.81 25.83 3.47
CA ILE A 187 -8.93 25.06 4.00
C ILE A 187 -8.39 24.10 5.08
N LYS A 188 -8.99 24.15 6.27
CA LYS A 188 -8.73 23.19 7.35
C LYS A 188 -9.67 22.00 7.23
N MET A 189 -9.26 20.86 7.76
CA MET A 189 -10.16 19.71 7.88
C MET A 189 -11.28 20.05 8.85
N GLN A 190 -12.53 19.94 8.40
CA GLN A 190 -13.70 20.11 9.25
C GLN A 190 -14.26 18.75 9.65
N LEU A 191 -14.66 18.64 10.91
CA LEU A 191 -15.34 17.49 11.50
C LEU A 191 -16.69 17.98 12.01
N ASP A 192 -17.77 17.26 11.72
CA ASP A 192 -19.05 17.53 12.36
C ASP A 192 -19.10 16.77 13.68
N ILE A 193 -18.93 17.49 14.78
CA ILE A 193 -18.74 16.93 16.12
C ILE A 193 -20.00 17.15 16.95
N GLU A 194 -20.50 16.08 17.57
CA GLU A 194 -21.60 16.14 18.54
C GLU A 194 -21.11 15.74 19.94
N VAL A 195 -21.60 16.44 20.96
CA VAL A 195 -21.31 16.12 22.36
C VAL A 195 -22.20 14.98 22.80
N ILE A 196 -21.62 13.85 23.20
CA ILE A 196 -22.38 12.74 23.78
C ILE A 196 -22.51 12.92 25.28
N SER A 197 -21.38 13.13 25.97
CA SER A 197 -21.35 13.23 27.44
C SER A 197 -20.02 13.81 27.94
N GLY A 198 -20.06 14.94 28.62
CA GLY A 198 -18.88 15.59 29.19
C GLY A 198 -17.82 15.88 28.12
N ASN A 199 -16.63 15.29 28.28
CA ASN A 199 -15.51 15.43 27.34
C ASN A 199 -15.57 14.46 26.15
N LEU A 200 -16.54 13.55 26.12
CA LEU A 200 -16.69 12.58 25.04
C LEU A 200 -17.56 13.15 23.92
N HIS A 201 -16.96 13.24 22.75
CA HIS A 201 -17.55 13.75 21.53
C HIS A 201 -17.56 12.67 20.46
N GLU A 202 -18.50 12.71 19.52
CA GLU A 202 -18.55 11.80 18.37
C GLU A 202 -18.45 12.60 17.07
N ILE A 203 -17.69 12.06 16.12
CA ILE A 203 -17.68 12.58 14.74
C ILE A 203 -18.95 12.07 14.06
N LYS A 204 -19.98 12.90 14.00
CA LYS A 204 -21.27 12.56 13.38
C LYS A 204 -21.15 12.45 11.86
N SER A 205 -20.39 13.36 11.26
CA SER A 205 -20.12 13.35 9.84
C SER A 205 -18.77 14.00 9.49
N LEU A 206 -18.27 13.65 8.31
CA LEU A 206 -17.11 14.24 7.66
C LEU A 206 -17.63 14.99 6.42
N PRO A 207 -17.70 16.34 6.44
CA PRO A 207 -18.06 17.09 5.25
C PRO A 207 -17.07 16.77 4.13
N VAL A 208 -17.55 16.13 3.06
CA VAL A 208 -16.71 15.41 2.09
C VAL A 208 -15.59 16.28 1.51
N VAL A 209 -15.93 17.49 1.06
CA VAL A 209 -14.95 18.43 0.48
C VAL A 209 -13.99 18.95 1.55
N ALA A 210 -14.51 19.31 2.73
CA ALA A 210 -13.69 19.87 3.81
C ALA A 210 -12.77 18.81 4.42
N ALA A 211 -13.12 17.52 4.37
CA ALA A 211 -12.25 16.44 4.81
C ALA A 211 -11.20 16.07 3.74
N ALA A 212 -11.60 16.02 2.47
CA ALA A 212 -10.74 15.55 1.40
C ALA A 212 -9.77 16.61 0.87
N ALA A 213 -10.23 17.85 0.67
CA ALA A 213 -9.45 18.90 0.02
C ALA A 213 -8.16 19.29 0.78
N PRO A 214 -8.17 19.43 2.12
CA PRO A 214 -6.94 19.69 2.88
C PRO A 214 -5.97 18.52 2.78
N LEU A 215 -6.43 17.26 2.80
CA LEU A 215 -5.55 16.10 2.73
C LEU A 215 -4.93 15.91 1.33
N SER A 216 -5.75 16.01 0.29
CA SER A 216 -5.31 15.85 -1.10
C SER A 216 -4.50 17.05 -1.58
N GLY A 217 -4.93 18.26 -1.21
CA GLY A 217 -4.27 19.53 -1.50
C GLY A 217 -2.96 19.69 -0.74
N ALA A 218 -2.93 19.31 0.54
CA ALA A 218 -1.76 19.60 1.35
C ALA A 218 -0.57 18.71 1.08
N VAL A 219 -0.82 17.43 0.86
CA VAL A 219 0.28 16.48 0.80
C VAL A 219 0.43 15.97 -0.62
N PHE A 220 -0.61 15.36 -1.17
CA PHE A 220 -0.45 14.64 -2.43
C PHE A 220 -0.32 15.55 -3.64
N GLY A 221 -0.98 16.71 -3.69
CA GLY A 221 -0.74 17.69 -4.74
C GLY A 221 0.70 18.21 -4.76
N ALA A 222 1.22 18.61 -3.60
CA ALA A 222 2.61 19.08 -3.45
C ALA A 222 3.63 17.97 -3.74
N PHE A 223 3.41 16.75 -3.22
CA PHE A 223 4.20 15.58 -3.58
C PHE A 223 4.12 15.26 -5.07
N GLY A 224 2.96 15.40 -5.70
CA GLY A 224 2.78 15.21 -7.14
C GLY A 224 3.62 16.20 -7.96
N VAL A 225 3.72 17.46 -7.53
CA VAL A 225 4.61 18.45 -8.15
C VAL A 225 6.08 18.04 -8.00
N ILE A 226 6.50 17.61 -6.80
CA ILE A 226 7.87 17.12 -6.55
C ILE A 226 8.16 15.89 -7.42
N MET A 227 7.23 14.94 -7.52
CA MET A 227 7.34 13.77 -8.38
C MET A 227 7.38 14.16 -9.86
N GLY A 228 6.64 15.19 -10.27
CA GLY A 228 6.72 15.78 -11.59
C GLY A 228 8.13 16.31 -11.90
N LEU A 229 8.77 17.00 -10.95
CA LEU A 229 10.16 17.46 -11.08
C LEU A 229 11.15 16.30 -11.18
N ILE A 230 11.01 15.26 -10.34
CA ILE A 230 11.86 14.06 -10.39
C ILE A 230 11.69 13.34 -11.74
N THR A 231 10.45 13.21 -12.22
CA THR A 231 10.14 12.60 -13.52
C THR A 231 10.81 13.37 -14.64
N LEU A 232 10.72 14.70 -14.61
CA LEU A 232 11.38 15.57 -15.59
C LEU A 232 12.90 15.39 -15.59
N LEU A 233 13.53 15.35 -14.41
CA LEU A 233 14.96 15.09 -14.28
C LEU A 233 15.34 13.71 -14.83
N SER A 234 14.55 12.68 -14.53
CA SER A 234 14.79 11.33 -15.05
C SER A 234 14.70 11.29 -16.58
N LEU A 235 13.68 11.93 -17.15
CA LEU A 235 13.51 12.02 -18.59
C LEU A 235 14.66 12.80 -19.26
N ALA A 236 15.14 13.87 -18.62
CA ALA A 236 16.29 14.64 -19.07
C ALA A 236 17.56 13.77 -19.14
N VAL A 237 17.82 12.97 -18.11
CA VAL A 237 18.99 12.08 -18.03
C VAL A 237 18.94 11.00 -19.12
N THR A 238 17.74 10.52 -19.49
CA THR A 238 17.56 9.54 -20.57
C THR A 238 17.65 10.13 -21.98
N GLY A 239 17.87 11.44 -22.12
CA GLY A 239 17.92 12.12 -23.42
C GLY A 239 16.57 12.15 -24.15
N ASN A 240 15.46 12.11 -23.41
CA ASN A 240 14.13 12.06 -24.01
C ASN A 240 13.84 13.38 -24.77
N PRO A 241 13.44 13.32 -26.06
CA PRO A 241 13.22 14.51 -26.88
C PRO A 241 12.02 15.36 -26.43
N SER A 242 11.22 14.86 -25.49
CA SER A 242 10.07 15.58 -24.92
C SER A 242 10.47 16.63 -23.89
N VAL A 243 11.73 16.59 -23.40
CA VAL A 243 12.26 17.47 -22.34
C VAL A 243 13.04 18.64 -22.95
N GLY A 244 12.92 19.83 -22.34
CA GLY A 244 13.59 21.05 -22.80
C GLY A 244 12.68 21.99 -23.60
N ASN A 245 11.43 21.57 -23.85
CA ASN A 245 10.36 22.47 -24.24
C ASN A 245 9.60 22.90 -22.97
N ILE A 246 9.66 24.19 -22.65
CA ILE A 246 9.01 24.79 -21.47
C ILE A 246 7.53 24.36 -21.33
N ILE A 247 6.80 24.24 -22.45
CA ILE A 247 5.39 23.84 -22.41
C ILE A 247 5.26 22.38 -21.96
N ASN A 248 6.08 21.46 -22.50
CA ASN A 248 6.06 20.06 -22.11
C ASN A 248 6.53 19.87 -20.67
N ASP A 249 7.57 20.60 -20.28
CA ASP A 249 8.15 20.55 -18.94
C ASP A 249 7.13 21.00 -17.88
N ILE A 250 6.44 22.13 -18.12
CA ILE A 250 5.34 22.60 -17.26
C ILE A 250 4.19 21.59 -17.28
N THR A 251 3.86 21.04 -18.45
CA THR A 251 2.76 20.06 -18.58
C THR A 251 3.02 18.81 -17.74
N ILE A 252 4.24 18.28 -17.75
CA ILE A 252 4.63 17.11 -16.94
C ILE A 252 4.46 17.42 -15.45
N ILE A 253 4.96 18.57 -14.99
CA ILE A 253 4.87 18.95 -13.56
C ILE A 253 3.41 19.14 -13.13
N VAL A 254 2.64 19.89 -13.93
CA VAL A 254 1.25 20.23 -13.63
C VAL A 254 0.35 19.00 -13.69
N LEU A 255 0.48 18.14 -14.71
CA LEU A 255 -0.31 16.92 -14.82
C LEU A 255 -0.01 15.94 -13.70
N ASN A 256 1.25 15.83 -13.25
CA ASN A 256 1.57 15.00 -12.08
C ASN A 256 0.95 15.57 -10.81
N GLY A 257 1.10 16.87 -10.55
CA GLY A 257 0.45 17.53 -9.42
C GLY A 257 -1.07 17.32 -9.39
N LEU A 258 -1.74 17.53 -10.53
CA LEU A 258 -3.17 17.32 -10.70
C LEU A 258 -3.58 15.85 -10.52
N SER A 259 -2.83 14.91 -11.09
CA SER A 259 -3.16 13.49 -11.02
C SER A 259 -3.10 12.99 -9.59
N TYR A 260 -2.07 13.38 -8.84
CA TYR A 260 -1.97 13.05 -7.42
C TYR A 260 -3.07 13.76 -6.61
N PHE A 261 -3.29 15.05 -6.84
CA PHE A 261 -4.35 15.78 -6.15
C PHE A 261 -5.72 15.11 -6.36
N LEU A 262 -6.11 14.85 -7.61
CA LEU A 262 -7.41 14.28 -7.95
C LEU A 262 -7.53 12.84 -7.45
N GLY A 263 -6.50 12.02 -7.66
CA GLY A 263 -6.50 10.63 -7.22
C GLY A 263 -6.72 10.52 -5.71
N TYR A 264 -5.97 11.28 -4.92
CA TYR A 264 -6.12 11.25 -3.46
C TYR A 264 -7.37 11.99 -2.97
N PHE A 265 -7.80 13.06 -3.66
CA PHE A 265 -9.07 13.72 -3.35
C PHE A 265 -10.23 12.73 -3.46
N LEU A 266 -10.29 11.96 -4.56
CA LEU A 266 -11.34 10.95 -4.75
C LEU A 266 -11.29 9.86 -3.67
N ILE A 267 -10.09 9.41 -3.29
CA ILE A 267 -9.93 8.42 -2.21
C ILE A 267 -10.47 8.96 -0.89
N PHE A 268 -10.04 10.15 -0.46
CA PHE A 268 -10.48 10.73 0.82
C PHE A 268 -11.96 11.14 0.80
N ALA A 269 -12.45 11.62 -0.35
CA ALA A 269 -13.86 11.92 -0.52
C ALA A 269 -14.72 10.66 -0.39
N LEU A 270 -14.28 9.55 -1.00
CA LEU A 270 -14.95 8.27 -0.89
C LEU A 270 -14.92 7.75 0.56
N ILE A 271 -13.79 7.90 1.27
CA ILE A 271 -13.69 7.55 2.69
C ILE A 271 -14.70 8.35 3.51
N ALA A 272 -14.81 9.68 3.29
CA ALA A 272 -15.77 10.52 3.99
C ALA A 272 -17.22 10.12 3.68
N VAL A 273 -17.55 9.80 2.42
CA VAL A 273 -18.88 9.31 2.02
C VAL A 273 -19.21 7.99 2.70
N ILE A 274 -18.28 7.03 2.69
CA ILE A 274 -18.45 5.73 3.33
C ILE A 274 -18.61 5.91 4.84
N TYR A 275 -17.80 6.78 5.45
CA TYR A 275 -17.91 7.10 6.87
C TYR A 275 -19.29 7.65 7.20
N ASN A 276 -19.78 8.66 6.47
CA ASN A 276 -21.10 9.27 6.70
C ASN A 276 -22.25 8.28 6.50
N PHE A 277 -22.06 7.29 5.62
CA PHE A 277 -23.04 6.22 5.42
C PHE A 277 -23.04 5.19 6.56
N LEU A 278 -21.86 4.90 7.12
CA LEU A 278 -21.67 3.87 8.15
C LEU A 278 -21.88 4.40 9.57
N ALA A 279 -21.42 5.60 9.90
CA ALA A 279 -21.46 6.15 11.27
C ALA A 279 -22.86 6.08 11.91
N PRO A 280 -23.97 6.42 11.22
CA PRO A 280 -25.32 6.27 11.78
C PRO A 280 -25.77 4.81 12.01
N ARG A 281 -25.09 3.83 11.42
CA ARG A 281 -25.47 2.40 11.42
C ARG A 281 -24.65 1.55 12.35
N ILE A 282 -23.35 1.83 12.47
CA ILE A 282 -22.40 1.03 13.26
C ILE A 282 -21.74 1.83 14.38
N GLY A 283 -22.11 3.10 14.56
CA GLY A 283 -21.49 4.05 15.49
C GLY A 283 -20.34 4.81 14.83
N GLY A 284 -20.19 6.08 15.21
CA GLY A 284 -19.11 6.96 14.78
C GLY A 284 -17.85 6.82 15.62
N ILE A 285 -16.80 7.53 15.19
CA ILE A 285 -15.53 7.62 15.90
C ILE A 285 -15.71 8.54 17.10
N MET A 286 -15.35 8.02 18.27
CA MET A 286 -15.38 8.75 19.54
C MET A 286 -14.06 9.51 19.73
N LEU A 287 -14.17 10.80 20.05
CA LEU A 287 -13.08 11.69 20.42
C LEU A 287 -13.20 12.05 21.90
N LYS A 288 -12.07 12.01 22.60
CA LYS A 288 -11.98 12.51 23.97
C LYS A 288 -11.24 13.84 23.97
N PHE A 289 -11.90 14.89 24.43
CA PHE A 289 -11.28 16.20 24.59
C PHE A 289 -10.59 16.28 25.95
N GLU A 290 -9.39 16.85 26.00
CA GLU A 290 -8.58 17.07 27.20
C GLU A 290 -8.29 18.55 27.38
#